data_AF-A0A7W1LTF9-F1
#
_entry.id   AF-A0A7W1LTF9-F1
#
_cell.length_a   1.000
_cell.length_b   1.000
_cell.length_c   1.000
_cell.angle_alpha   90.00
_cell.angle_beta   90.00
_cell.angle_gamma   90.00
#
_symmetry.space_group_name_H-M   'P 1'
#
loop_
_entity.id
_entity.type
_entity.pdbx_description
1 polymer ?
#
loop_
_entity_poly.entity_id
_entity_poly.type
_entity_poly.pdbx_seq_one_letter_code
_entity_poly.pdbx_strand_id
1 'polypeptide(L)'
;AREATTVWVLPCGYACALEAVPRRLVSDVDRPVNIVARPGCPTVLELAELGVRRVSVGAWFAFAALGALVEAATELRDQGTFGYLDRASIGARTALPAFDGD
;
A
#
# COMPACT_ATOMS: atom_id res chain seq x y z
N ALA A 1 20.57 -14.51 3.51
CA ALA A 1 21.62 -13.64 2.92
C ALA A 1 21.54 -13.54 1.37
N ARG A 2 20.35 -13.29 0.78
CA ARG A 2 20.18 -13.00 -0.67
C ARG A 2 19.41 -11.70 -0.93
N GLU A 3 19.46 -10.75 0.01
CA GLU A 3 18.91 -9.40 -0.18
C GLU A 3 19.93 -8.41 -0.77
N ALA A 4 21.20 -8.80 -0.81
CA ALA A 4 22.29 -7.93 -1.29
C ALA A 4 22.22 -7.61 -2.79
N THR A 5 21.24 -8.11 -3.55
CA THR A 5 21.09 -8.00 -5.03
C THR A 5 20.08 -6.97 -5.52
N THR A 6 19.35 -6.28 -4.63
CA THR A 6 18.20 -5.44 -5.01
C THR A 6 18.32 -4.05 -4.40
N VAL A 7 17.95 -3.01 -5.15
CA VAL A 7 17.98 -1.62 -4.69
C VAL A 7 16.60 -1.24 -4.19
N TRP A 8 16.54 -0.76 -2.94
CA TRP A 8 15.32 -0.24 -2.34
C TRP A 8 15.34 1.28 -2.39
N VAL A 9 14.41 1.85 -3.12
CA VAL A 9 14.22 3.29 -3.15
C VAL A 9 13.14 3.62 -2.13
N LEU A 10 13.57 4.23 -1.04
CA LEU A 10 12.69 4.86 -0.07
C LEU A 10 12.75 6.37 -0.32
N PRO A 11 11.72 6.99 -0.92
CA PRO A 11 11.71 8.43 -1.07
C PRO A 11 11.78 9.08 0.33
N CYS A 12 12.64 10.08 0.47
CA CYS A 12 12.80 10.83 1.72
C CYS A 12 11.55 11.71 1.93
N GLY A 13 10.78 11.47 3.00
CA GLY A 13 9.59 12.26 3.35
C GLY A 13 8.25 11.51 3.20
N TYR A 14 7.13 12.24 3.33
CA TYR A 14 5.79 11.63 3.33
C TYR A 14 5.15 11.39 1.97
N ALA A 15 5.70 11.97 0.90
CA ALA A 15 5.15 11.92 -0.44
C ALA A 15 6.10 11.25 -1.44
N CYS A 16 5.53 10.50 -2.38
CA CYS A 16 6.16 10.17 -3.65
C CYS A 16 5.88 11.35 -4.59
N ALA A 17 6.89 12.06 -5.07
CA ALA A 17 6.74 12.87 -6.29
C ALA A 17 7.25 12.04 -7.47
N LEU A 18 6.75 12.28 -8.69
CA LEU A 18 7.36 11.73 -9.92
C LEU A 18 8.86 12.09 -10.03
N GLU A 19 9.25 13.23 -9.47
CA GLU A 19 10.67 13.63 -9.34
C GLU A 19 11.45 12.78 -8.32
N ALA A 20 10.78 12.09 -7.40
CA ALA A 20 11.40 11.31 -6.33
C ALA A 20 11.80 9.89 -6.76
N VAL A 21 11.31 9.39 -7.89
CA VAL A 21 11.88 8.20 -8.58
C VAL A 21 12.39 8.68 -9.95
N PRO A 22 13.57 9.31 -10.02
CA PRO A 22 14.12 9.76 -11.29
C PRO A 22 14.28 8.57 -12.22
N ARG A 23 13.87 8.71 -13.50
CA ARG A 23 14.25 7.74 -14.56
C ARG A 23 15.75 7.40 -14.52
N ARG A 24 16.57 8.41 -14.18
CA ARG A 24 18.00 8.26 -13.91
C ARG A 24 18.30 7.20 -12.85
N LEU A 25 17.58 7.21 -11.72
CA LEU A 25 17.82 6.23 -10.67
C LEU A 25 17.55 4.80 -11.14
N VAL A 26 16.59 4.57 -12.04
CA VAL A 26 16.36 3.22 -12.57
C VAL A 26 17.37 2.86 -13.67
N SER A 27 17.81 3.82 -14.47
CA SER A 27 18.85 3.59 -15.50
C SER A 27 20.27 3.46 -14.93
N ASP A 28 20.54 4.04 -13.77
CA ASP A 28 21.89 4.15 -13.19
C ASP A 28 22.25 2.94 -12.30
N VAL A 29 21.32 1.99 -12.09
CA VAL A 29 21.59 0.75 -11.34
C VAL A 29 21.40 -0.49 -12.20
N ASP A 30 22.44 -1.31 -12.25
CA ASP A 30 22.46 -2.63 -12.93
C ASP A 30 21.69 -3.72 -12.16
N ARG A 31 20.70 -3.33 -11.36
CA ARG A 31 20.03 -4.21 -10.38
C ARG A 31 18.55 -3.90 -10.34
N PRO A 32 17.69 -4.90 -10.01
CA PRO A 32 16.27 -4.66 -9.85
C PRO A 32 15.97 -3.55 -8.83
N VAL A 33 15.12 -2.61 -9.24
CA VAL A 33 14.66 -1.51 -8.39
C VAL A 33 13.31 -1.87 -7.79
N ASN A 34 13.23 -1.85 -6.46
CA ASN A 34 11.99 -1.96 -5.71
C ASN A 34 11.67 -0.64 -5.04
N ILE A 35 10.40 -0.32 -4.91
CA ILE A 35 9.94 0.89 -4.22
C ILE A 35 8.95 0.55 -3.11
N VAL A 36 8.76 1.49 -2.19
CA VAL A 36 7.62 1.48 -1.26
C VAL A 36 6.62 2.56 -1.69
N ALA A 37 5.36 2.19 -1.86
CA ALA A 37 4.27 3.08 -2.20
C ALA A 37 4.03 4.12 -1.10
N ARG A 38 3.71 5.33 -1.53
CA ARG A 38 3.43 6.53 -0.74
C ARG A 38 2.34 7.35 -1.45
N PRO A 39 1.65 8.25 -0.74
CA PRO A 39 0.78 9.24 -1.37
C PRO A 39 1.51 9.96 -2.52
N GLY A 40 0.85 10.05 -3.67
CA GLY A 40 1.40 10.69 -4.87
C GLY A 40 2.29 9.81 -5.75
N CYS A 41 2.51 8.52 -5.44
CA CYS A 41 3.25 7.66 -6.37
C CYS A 41 2.48 7.51 -7.69
N PRO A 42 3.21 7.36 -8.82
CA PRO A 42 2.60 6.98 -10.10
C PRO A 42 1.84 5.66 -9.98
N THR A 43 1.03 5.38 -10.98
CA THR A 43 0.37 4.09 -11.09
C THR A 43 1.39 2.95 -11.15
N VAL A 44 0.97 1.74 -10.76
CA VAL A 44 1.82 0.55 -10.87
C VAL A 44 2.29 0.33 -12.32
N LEU A 45 1.45 0.68 -13.30
CA LEU A 45 1.78 0.58 -14.72
C LEU A 45 2.92 1.55 -15.10
N GLU A 46 2.81 2.83 -14.75
CA GLU A 46 3.87 3.81 -15.01
C GLU A 46 5.18 3.42 -14.31
N LEU A 47 5.11 2.89 -13.09
CA LEU A 47 6.29 2.39 -12.38
C LEU A 47 6.92 1.18 -13.07
N ALA A 48 6.11 0.28 -13.62
CA ALA A 48 6.60 -0.86 -14.40
C ALA A 48 7.29 -0.40 -15.69
N GLU A 49 6.73 0.59 -16.39
CA GLU A 49 7.35 1.22 -17.58
C GLU A 49 8.68 1.90 -17.25
N LEU A 50 8.81 2.41 -16.02
CA LEU A 50 10.07 2.97 -15.51
C LEU A 50 11.11 1.91 -15.15
N GLY A 51 10.75 0.61 -15.14
CA GLY A 51 11.65 -0.49 -14.79
C GLY A 51 11.59 -0.93 -13.32
N VAL A 52 10.61 -0.46 -12.55
CA VAL A 52 10.38 -0.93 -11.17
C VAL A 52 9.92 -2.38 -11.19
N ARG A 53 10.61 -3.25 -10.45
CA ARG A 53 10.31 -4.68 -10.37
C ARG A 53 9.26 -5.03 -9.33
N ARG A 54 9.23 -4.30 -8.21
CA ARG A 54 8.28 -4.54 -7.12
C ARG A 54 7.87 -3.23 -6.47
N VAL A 55 6.57 -3.13 -6.21
CA VAL A 55 5.97 -2.11 -5.36
C VAL A 55 5.60 -2.74 -4.02
N SER A 56 6.13 -2.23 -2.93
CA SER A 56 5.76 -2.60 -1.56
C SER A 56 4.74 -1.59 -1.03
N VAL A 57 3.64 -2.05 -0.43
CA VAL A 57 2.64 -1.15 0.18
C VAL A 57 3.02 -0.69 1.59
N GLY A 58 4.11 -1.22 2.17
CA GLY A 58 4.47 -0.93 3.56
C GLY A 58 3.31 -1.19 4.52
N ALA A 59 3.12 -0.30 5.49
CA ALA A 59 2.01 -0.37 6.46
C ALA A 59 0.68 0.22 5.95
N TRP A 60 0.60 0.69 4.70
CA TRP A 60 -0.55 1.47 4.23
C TRP A 60 -1.86 0.69 4.19
N PHE A 61 -1.85 -0.63 3.96
CA PHE A 61 -3.06 -1.45 4.09
C PHE A 61 -3.57 -1.53 5.53
N ALA A 62 -2.66 -1.60 6.51
CA ALA A 62 -3.05 -1.55 7.92
C ALA A 62 -3.63 -0.19 8.28
N PHE A 63 -3.04 0.92 7.80
CA PHE A 63 -3.60 2.25 8.00
C PHE A 63 -4.95 2.46 7.29
N ALA A 64 -5.15 1.86 6.11
CA ALA A 64 -6.46 1.87 5.45
C ALA A 64 -7.53 1.16 6.28
N ALA A 65 -7.21 0.00 6.86
CA ALA A 65 -8.11 -0.72 7.76
C ALA A 65 -8.40 0.09 9.04
N LEU A 66 -7.39 0.70 9.65
CA LEU A 66 -7.56 1.56 10.82
C LEU A 66 -8.37 2.82 10.50
N GLY A 67 -8.19 3.42 9.32
CA GLY A 67 -9.02 4.54 8.85
C GLY A 67 -10.49 4.15 8.76
N ALA A 68 -10.80 3.01 8.15
CA ALA A 68 -12.16 2.48 8.08
C ALA A 68 -12.76 2.19 9.46
N LEU A 69 -11.95 1.71 10.41
CA LEU A 69 -12.38 1.52 11.80
C LEU A 69 -12.70 2.86 12.48
N VAL A 70 -11.87 3.88 12.29
CA VAL A 70 -12.11 5.22 12.85
C VAL A 70 -13.41 5.81 12.27
N GLU A 71 -13.65 5.66 10.97
CA GLU A 71 -14.92 6.07 10.33
C GLU A 71 -16.13 5.36 10.96
N ALA A 72 -16.06 4.03 11.09
CA ALA A 72 -17.12 3.21 11.69
C ALA A 72 -17.40 3.58 13.16
N ALA A 73 -16.34 3.74 13.96
CA ALA A 73 -16.46 4.12 15.36
C ALA A 73 -17.03 5.54 15.51
N THR A 74 -16.67 6.46 14.61
CA THR A 74 -17.20 7.82 14.59
C THR A 74 -18.68 7.82 14.23
N GLU A 75 -19.10 7.06 13.21
CA GLU A 75 -20.51 6.88 12.86
C GLU A 75 -21.32 6.35 14.06
N LEU A 76 -20.87 5.25 14.66
CA LEU A 76 -21.56 4.63 15.79
C LEU A 76 -21.66 5.58 16.99
N ARG A 77 -20.58 6.32 17.30
CA ARG A 77 -20.54 7.26 18.43
C ARG A 77 -21.43 8.48 18.20
N ASP A 78 -21.34 9.09 17.03
CA ASP A 78 -21.92 10.42 16.79
C ASP A 78 -23.34 10.34 16.20
N GLN A 79 -23.66 9.27 15.47
CA GLN A 79 -24.94 9.10 14.77
C GLN A 79 -25.75 7.91 15.30
N GLY A 80 -25.10 6.93 15.94
CA GLY A 80 -25.78 5.74 16.45
C GLY A 80 -26.29 4.80 15.35
N THR A 81 -25.71 4.88 14.15
CA THR A 81 -26.09 4.07 12.99
C THR A 81 -25.07 2.97 12.71
N PHE A 82 -25.45 2.03 11.84
CA PHE A 82 -24.69 0.81 11.55
C PHE A 82 -24.33 0.65 10.06
N GLY A 83 -24.26 1.74 9.30
CA GLY A 83 -23.91 1.73 7.88
C GLY A 83 -22.54 1.11 7.60
N TYR A 84 -21.59 1.24 8.55
CA TYR A 84 -20.31 0.55 8.49
C TYR A 84 -20.40 -0.99 8.32
N LEU A 85 -21.54 -1.61 8.68
CA LEU A 85 -21.74 -3.05 8.52
C LEU A 85 -21.68 -3.48 7.05
N ASP A 86 -22.02 -2.60 6.10
CA ASP A 86 -21.91 -2.90 4.67
C ASP A 86 -20.45 -3.18 4.29
N ARG A 87 -19.53 -2.33 4.71
CA ARG A 87 -18.09 -2.52 4.51
C ARG A 87 -17.55 -3.70 5.32
N ALA A 88 -17.99 -3.86 6.56
CA ALA A 88 -17.60 -5.00 7.40
C ALA A 88 -18.00 -6.34 6.75
N SER A 89 -19.15 -6.39 6.09
CA SER A 89 -19.63 -7.60 5.42
C SER A 89 -18.71 -8.06 4.28
N ILE A 90 -18.07 -7.12 3.57
CA ILE A 90 -17.09 -7.43 2.52
C ILE A 90 -15.90 -8.16 3.15
N GLY A 91 -15.37 -7.64 4.25
CA GLY A 91 -14.26 -8.26 4.98
C GLY A 91 -14.63 -9.61 5.56
N ALA A 92 -15.78 -9.71 6.23
CA ALA A 92 -16.23 -10.93 6.90
C ALA A 92 -16.41 -12.10 5.94
N ARG A 93 -17.01 -11.86 4.75
CA ARG A 93 -17.22 -12.90 3.73
C ARG A 93 -15.92 -13.54 3.22
N THR A 94 -14.81 -12.81 3.26
CA THR A 94 -13.51 -13.32 2.82
C THR A 94 -12.68 -13.85 3.99
N ALA A 95 -12.67 -13.14 5.12
CA ALA A 95 -11.80 -13.46 6.24
C ALA A 95 -12.27 -14.69 7.02
N LEU A 96 -13.56 -14.81 7.34
CA LEU A 96 -14.05 -15.90 8.19
C LEU A 96 -13.75 -17.29 7.58
N PRO A 97 -14.10 -17.58 6.30
CA PRO A 97 -13.80 -18.88 5.72
C PRO A 97 -12.30 -19.18 5.62
N ALA A 98 -11.45 -18.15 5.51
CA ALA A 98 -10.01 -18.33 5.40
C ALA A 98 -9.36 -18.85 6.69
N PHE A 99 -10.05 -18.75 7.83
CA PHE A 99 -9.55 -19.18 9.14
C PHE A 99 -10.39 -20.31 9.77
N ASP A 100 -11.42 -20.80 9.08
CA ASP A 100 -12.33 -21.82 9.61
C ASP A 100 -11.76 -23.25 9.60
N GLY A 101 -10.52 -23.45 9.11
CA GLY A 101 -9.73 -24.66 9.35
C GLY A 101 -10.37 -25.96 8.85
N ASP A 102 -10.32 -26.19 7.54
CA ASP A 102 -10.40 -27.55 6.97
C ASP A 102 -9.03 -28.26 7.03
#